data_AF-K2PP79-F1
#
_entry.id   AF-K2PP79-F1
#
_cell.length_a   1.000
_cell.length_b   1.000
_cell.length_c   1.000
_cell.angle_alpha   90.00
_cell.angle_beta   90.00
_cell.angle_gamma   90.00
#
_symmetry.space_group_name_H-M   'P 1'
#
loop_
_entity.id
_entity.type
_entity.pdbx_description
1 polymer ?
#
loop_
_entity_poly.entity_id
_entity_poly.type
_entity_poly.pdbx_seq_one_letter_code
_entity_poly.pdbx_strand_id
1 'polypeptide(L)'
;MKKASWVILSLLSIIIGLYPILYLIIDREFGLLGTKTVDLLKNNLWNIMFYVHIFLGGLALLIGWLQFSKKLRSNNIKLHRGIGKTYVVSVLISGICGLYIAFFSTGGITSTIGFSSLALIWIISTYLGYKSIKGGKIRHFECL
;
A
#
# COMPACT_ATOMS: atom_id res chain seq x y z
N MET A 1 9.38 -5.67 18.12
CA MET A 1 10.29 -5.57 16.96
C MET A 1 11.65 -5.08 17.45
N LYS A 2 12.74 -5.74 17.05
CA LYS A 2 14.10 -5.27 17.35
C LYS A 2 14.32 -3.90 16.69
N LYS A 3 15.08 -3.00 17.34
CA LYS A 3 15.29 -1.62 16.86
C LYS A 3 15.78 -1.59 15.41
N ALA A 4 16.75 -2.43 15.06
CA ALA A 4 17.29 -2.53 13.70
C ALA A 4 16.23 -2.87 12.66
N SER A 5 15.37 -3.87 12.91
CA SER A 5 14.29 -4.25 11.99
C SER A 5 13.27 -3.13 11.78
N TRP A 6 12.98 -2.35 12.82
CA TRP A 6 12.08 -1.21 12.71
C TRP A 6 12.68 -0.08 11.87
N VAL A 7 13.98 0.21 12.05
CA VAL A 7 14.70 1.20 11.23
C VAL A 7 14.72 0.77 9.76
N ILE A 8 15.11 -0.47 9.47
CA ILE A 8 15.13 -1.01 8.11
C ILE A 8 13.75 -0.92 7.45
N LEU A 9 12.70 -1.37 8.15
CA LEU A 9 11.33 -1.30 7.64
C LEU A 9 10.92 0.15 7.35
N SER A 10 11.21 1.09 8.26
CA SER A 10 10.86 2.49 8.08
C SER A 10 11.57 3.12 6.88
N LEU A 11 12.86 2.86 6.71
CA LEU A 11 13.65 3.37 5.59
C LEU A 11 13.15 2.83 4.26
N LEU A 12 12.96 1.52 4.15
CA LEU A 12 12.45 0.90 2.92
C LEU A 12 11.03 1.39 2.58
N SER A 13 10.18 1.55 3.59
CA SER A 13 8.81 2.04 3.39
C SER A 13 8.79 3.49 2.91
N ILE A 14 9.69 4.34 3.43
CA ILE A 14 9.80 5.74 3.01
C ILE A 14 10.34 5.83 1.59
N ILE A 15 11.43 5.11 1.28
CA ILE A 15 12.04 5.13 -0.06
C ILE A 15 11.03 4.67 -1.12
N ILE A 16 10.38 3.53 -0.90
CA ILE A 16 9.41 2.98 -1.85
C ILE A 16 8.13 3.84 -1.87
N GLY A 17 7.68 4.34 -0.71
CA GLY A 17 6.48 5.16 -0.60
C GLY A 17 6.57 6.52 -1.28
N LEU A 18 7.78 7.09 -1.40
CA LEU A 18 8.02 8.37 -2.10
C LEU A 18 8.30 8.20 -3.59
N TYR A 19 8.75 7.03 -4.03
CA TYR A 19 9.06 6.76 -5.45
C TYR A 19 7.96 7.20 -6.43
N PRO A 20 6.64 6.99 -6.14
CA PRO A 20 5.59 7.40 -7.07
C PRO A 20 5.46 8.89 -7.33
N ILE A 21 6.07 9.76 -6.50
CA ILE A 21 6.09 11.21 -6.74
C ILE A 21 6.72 11.53 -8.09
N LEU A 22 7.66 10.71 -8.57
CA LEU A 22 8.27 10.87 -9.88
C LEU A 22 7.25 10.78 -11.02
N TYR A 23 6.20 9.95 -10.90
CA TYR A 23 5.13 9.85 -11.91
C TYR A 23 4.17 11.05 -11.94
N LEU A 24 4.27 11.96 -10.95
CA LEU A 24 3.51 13.21 -10.92
C LEU A 24 4.28 14.39 -11.52
N ILE A 25 5.62 14.29 -11.54
CA ILE A 25 6.51 15.39 -11.93
C ILE A 25 7.12 15.16 -13.31
N ILE A 26 7.48 13.91 -13.60
CA ILE A 26 8.15 13.53 -14.85
C ILE A 26 7.08 13.21 -15.91
N ASP A 27 7.41 13.53 -17.16
CA ASP A 27 6.58 13.21 -18.32
C ASP A 27 6.18 11.74 -18.40
N ARG A 28 5.05 11.50 -19.06
CA ARG A 28 4.39 10.18 -19.16
C ARG A 28 5.20 9.10 -19.89
N GLU A 29 6.38 9.41 -20.40
CA GLU A 29 7.33 8.44 -20.95
C GLU A 29 8.19 7.77 -19.87
N PHE A 30 8.16 8.27 -18.64
CA PHE A 30 8.96 7.73 -17.55
C PHE A 30 8.46 6.38 -17.04
N GLY A 31 9.40 5.44 -16.87
CA GLY A 31 9.18 4.17 -16.21
C GLY A 31 8.08 3.33 -16.86
N LEU A 32 7.13 2.85 -16.05
CA LEU A 32 6.09 1.94 -16.51
C LEU A 32 5.12 2.57 -17.51
N LEU A 33 4.92 3.89 -17.46
CA LEU A 33 3.98 4.59 -18.34
C LEU A 33 4.46 4.57 -19.80
N GLY A 34 5.77 4.68 -20.05
CA GLY A 34 6.35 4.60 -21.39
C GLY A 34 6.20 3.22 -22.06
N THR A 35 5.85 2.18 -21.30
CA THR A 35 5.60 0.83 -21.84
C THR A 35 4.13 0.60 -22.24
N LYS A 36 3.24 1.58 -22.01
CA LYS A 36 1.79 1.45 -22.27
C LYS A 36 1.42 2.00 -23.63
N THR A 37 0.36 1.43 -24.21
CA THR A 37 -0.22 1.92 -25.47
C THR A 37 -0.83 3.30 -25.28
N VAL A 38 -0.80 4.12 -26.33
CA VAL A 38 -1.39 5.47 -26.33
C VAL A 38 -2.88 5.44 -25.99
N ASP A 39 -3.62 4.43 -26.47
CA ASP A 39 -5.05 4.28 -26.19
C ASP A 39 -5.33 4.03 -24.71
N LEU A 40 -4.50 3.23 -24.03
CA LEU A 40 -4.63 2.99 -22.60
C LEU A 40 -4.29 4.25 -21.79
N LEU A 41 -3.25 4.99 -22.20
CA LEU A 41 -2.88 6.25 -21.56
C LEU A 41 -3.93 7.35 -21.73
N LYS A 42 -4.79 7.27 -22.75
CA LYS A 42 -5.96 8.15 -22.94
C LYS A 42 -7.20 7.69 -22.16
N ASN A 43 -7.20 6.48 -21.60
CA ASN A 43 -8.35 5.97 -20.86
C ASN A 43 -8.46 6.64 -19.48
N ASN A 44 -9.51 7.44 -19.28
CA ASN A 44 -9.71 8.19 -18.04
C ASN A 44 -9.83 7.27 -16.81
N LEU A 45 -10.56 6.15 -16.93
CA LEU A 45 -10.75 5.22 -15.82
C LEU A 45 -9.41 4.59 -15.39
N TRP A 46 -8.61 4.13 -16.35
CA TRP A 46 -7.31 3.54 -16.06
C TRP A 46 -6.37 4.55 -15.39
N ASN A 47 -6.34 5.80 -15.88
CA ASN A 47 -5.54 6.86 -15.25
C ASN A 47 -5.97 7.13 -13.81
N ILE A 48 -7.28 7.27 -13.57
CA ILE A 48 -7.81 7.47 -12.20
C ILE A 48 -7.37 6.32 -11.30
N MET A 49 -7.57 5.07 -11.74
CA MET A 49 -7.19 3.89 -10.97
C MET A 49 -5.67 3.85 -10.71
N PHE A 50 -4.85 4.16 -11.71
CA PHE A 50 -3.40 4.20 -11.57
C PHE A 50 -2.96 5.26 -10.55
N TYR A 51 -3.39 6.51 -10.71
CA TYR A 51 -3.00 7.60 -9.81
C TYR A 51 -3.52 7.42 -8.39
N VAL A 52 -4.76 6.93 -8.22
CA VAL A 52 -5.30 6.58 -6.90
C VAL A 52 -4.51 5.44 -6.27
N HIS A 53 -4.16 4.40 -7.03
CA HIS A 53 -3.36 3.28 -6.53
C HIS A 53 -2.00 3.75 -6.02
N ILE A 54 -1.23 4.49 -6.83
CA ILE A 54 0.13 4.88 -6.46
C ILE A 54 0.15 5.90 -5.31
N PHE A 55 -0.83 6.81 -5.26
CA PHE A 55 -0.90 7.83 -4.21
C PHE A 55 -1.28 7.20 -2.87
N LEU A 56 -2.38 6.44 -2.82
CA LEU A 56 -2.83 5.80 -1.58
C LEU A 56 -1.93 4.64 -1.18
N GLY A 57 -1.31 3.95 -2.13
CA GLY A 57 -0.33 2.91 -1.87
C GLY A 57 0.95 3.47 -1.27
N GLY A 58 1.46 4.58 -1.83
CA GLY A 58 2.57 5.33 -1.26
C GLY A 58 2.26 5.83 0.15
N LEU A 59 1.08 6.42 0.36
CA LEU A 59 0.62 6.84 1.68
C LEU A 59 0.57 5.68 2.67
N ALA A 60 0.02 4.52 2.27
CA ALA A 60 -0.05 3.33 3.11
C ALA A 60 1.34 2.84 3.55
N LEU A 61 2.33 2.86 2.65
CA LEU A 61 3.72 2.54 3.00
C LEU A 61 4.31 3.58 3.97
N LEU A 62 4.11 4.88 3.71
CA LEU A 62 4.64 5.97 4.53
C LEU A 62 4.15 5.95 5.97
N ILE A 63 2.92 5.46 6.22
CA ILE A 63 2.33 5.46 7.57
C ILE A 63 2.21 4.06 8.19
N GLY A 64 2.32 3.00 7.40
CA GLY A 64 2.09 1.62 7.86
C GLY A 64 3.07 1.16 8.93
N TRP A 65 4.36 1.48 8.75
CA TRP A 65 5.41 1.08 9.70
C TRP A 65 5.23 1.71 11.11
N LEU A 66 4.54 2.85 11.20
CA LEU A 66 4.21 3.51 12.48
C LEU A 66 3.30 2.62 13.35
N GLN A 67 2.53 1.71 12.76
CA GLN A 67 1.67 0.77 13.50
C GLN A 67 2.45 -0.21 14.37
N PHE A 68 3.73 -0.45 14.07
CA PHE A 68 4.60 -1.33 14.88
C PHE A 68 5.29 -0.61 16.05
N SER A 69 5.06 0.70 16.23
CA SER A 69 5.66 1.47 17.33
C SER A 69 4.93 1.24 18.66
N LYS A 70 5.60 0.58 19.61
CA LYS A 70 5.09 0.41 20.97
C LYS A 70 4.85 1.76 21.65
N LYS A 71 5.76 2.72 21.48
CA LYS A 71 5.69 4.08 22.06
C LYS A 71 4.45 4.84 21.58
N LEU A 72 4.12 4.75 20.29
CA LEU A 72 2.92 5.40 19.75
C LEU A 72 1.65 4.78 20.33
N ARG A 73 1.62 3.45 20.45
CA ARG A 73 0.48 2.72 21.01
C ARG A 73 0.26 2.99 22.50
N SER A 74 1.32 3.12 23.29
CA SER A 74 1.22 3.40 24.74
C SER A 74 0.97 4.88 25.05
N ASN A 75 1.63 5.80 24.34
CA ASN A 75 1.63 7.21 24.69
C ASN A 75 0.48 7.99 24.03
N ASN A 76 0.00 7.55 22.86
CA ASN A 76 -1.08 8.24 22.16
C ASN A 76 -1.95 7.27 21.35
N ILE A 77 -2.80 6.52 22.06
CA ILE A 77 -3.69 5.53 21.45
C ILE A 77 -4.68 6.13 20.45
N LYS A 78 -5.11 7.39 20.64
CA LYS A 78 -6.01 8.09 19.71
C LYS A 78 -5.32 8.29 18.36
N LEU A 79 -4.08 8.80 18.37
CA LEU A 79 -3.27 8.98 17.16
C LEU A 79 -2.97 7.62 16.49
N HIS A 80 -2.58 6.61 17.26
CA HIS A 80 -2.34 5.26 16.74
C HIS A 80 -3.55 4.71 15.97
N ARG A 81 -4.75 4.83 16.55
CA ARG A 81 -6.01 4.42 15.92
C ARG A 81 -6.36 5.25 14.69
N GLY A 82 -6.09 6.56 14.70
CA GLY A 82 -6.31 7.45 13.55
C GLY A 82 -5.44 7.07 12.36
N ILE A 83 -4.14 6.84 12.59
CA ILE A 83 -3.20 6.37 11.57
C ILE A 83 -3.61 4.98 11.08
N GLY A 84 -4.01 4.08 11.98
CA GLY A 84 -4.44 2.73 11.61
C GLY A 84 -5.68 2.73 10.71
N LYS A 85 -6.67 3.58 10.99
CA LYS A 85 -7.84 3.75 10.12
C LYS A 85 -7.46 4.30 8.75
N THR A 86 -6.61 5.32 8.72
CA THR A 86 -6.11 5.93 7.47
C THR A 86 -5.38 4.90 6.63
N TYR A 87 -4.51 4.09 7.26
CA TYR A 87 -3.83 2.97 6.62
C TYR A 87 -4.81 1.98 6.01
N VAL A 88 -5.80 1.50 6.79
CA VAL A 88 -6.78 0.51 6.30
C VAL A 88 -7.55 1.05 5.10
N VAL A 89 -8.09 2.27 5.16
CA VAL A 89 -8.83 2.87 4.04
C VAL A 89 -7.93 3.01 2.81
N SER A 90 -6.69 3.48 2.99
CA SER A 90 -5.72 3.64 1.90
C SER A 90 -5.42 2.31 1.21
N VAL A 91 -5.19 1.25 1.99
CA VAL A 91 -4.92 -0.10 1.46
C VAL A 91 -6.13 -0.67 0.73
N LEU A 92 -7.34 -0.52 1.27
CA LEU A 92 -8.54 -1.08 0.62
C LEU A 92 -8.79 -0.43 -0.74
N ILE A 93 -8.73 0.91 -0.81
CA ILE A 93 -8.93 1.64 -2.07
C ILE A 93 -7.77 1.37 -3.02
N SER A 94 -6.53 1.54 -2.56
CA SER A 94 -5.33 1.30 -3.39
C SER A 94 -5.28 -0.13 -3.90
N GLY A 95 -5.63 -1.11 -3.07
CA GLY A 95 -5.65 -2.52 -3.45
C GLY A 95 -6.68 -2.81 -4.55
N ILE A 96 -7.89 -2.25 -4.47
CA ILE A 96 -8.91 -2.42 -5.52
C ILE A 96 -8.43 -1.79 -6.83
N CYS A 97 -7.90 -0.58 -6.78
CA CYS A 97 -7.31 0.08 -7.93
C CYS A 97 -6.13 -0.73 -8.51
N GLY A 98 -5.27 -1.26 -7.62
CA GLY A 98 -4.13 -2.12 -7.92
C GLY A 98 -4.52 -3.41 -8.64
N LEU A 99 -5.61 -4.04 -8.18
CA LEU A 99 -6.18 -5.23 -8.80
C LEU A 99 -6.70 -4.93 -10.21
N TYR A 100 -7.37 -3.79 -10.40
CA TYR A 100 -7.82 -3.36 -11.72
C TYR A 100 -6.64 -3.12 -12.68
N ILE A 101 -5.61 -2.38 -12.27
CA ILE A 101 -4.46 -2.09 -13.13
C ILE A 101 -3.60 -3.33 -13.43
N ALA A 102 -3.66 -4.38 -12.59
CA ALA A 102 -2.92 -5.63 -12.79
C ALA A 102 -3.29 -6.33 -14.11
N PHE A 103 -4.54 -6.22 -14.55
CA PHE A 103 -5.02 -6.75 -15.84
C PHE A 103 -4.38 -6.07 -17.06
N PHE A 104 -3.76 -4.91 -16.87
CA PHE A 104 -3.07 -4.16 -17.91
C PHE A 104 -1.54 -4.26 -17.76
N SER A 105 -1.03 -5.26 -17.02
CA SER A 105 0.41 -5.42 -16.78
C SER A 105 1.18 -5.83 -18.05
N THR A 106 2.41 -5.32 -18.20
CA THR A 106 3.21 -5.51 -19.44
C THR A 106 3.83 -6.91 -19.52
N GLY A 107 4.07 -7.58 -18.38
CA GLY A 107 4.69 -8.92 -18.34
C GLY A 107 3.74 -10.10 -18.56
N GLY A 108 2.59 -9.86 -19.22
CA GLY A 108 1.64 -10.89 -19.62
C GLY A 108 0.90 -11.55 -18.45
N ILE A 109 0.49 -12.81 -18.66
CA ILE A 109 -0.35 -13.58 -17.72
C ILE A 109 0.36 -13.76 -16.37
N THR A 110 1.66 -14.05 -16.38
CA THR A 110 2.45 -14.25 -15.15
C THR A 110 2.44 -13.00 -14.26
N SER A 111 2.69 -11.82 -14.83
CA SER A 111 2.61 -10.56 -14.09
C SER A 111 1.19 -10.27 -13.61
N THR A 112 0.18 -10.54 -14.44
CA THR A 112 -1.22 -10.31 -14.09
C THR A 112 -1.64 -11.14 -12.89
N ILE A 113 -1.30 -12.44 -12.87
CA ILE A 113 -1.59 -13.34 -11.75
C ILE A 113 -0.82 -12.90 -10.49
N GLY A 114 0.47 -12.56 -10.64
CA GLY A 114 1.31 -12.12 -9.53
C GLY A 114 0.77 -10.86 -8.84
N PHE A 115 0.51 -9.81 -9.63
CA PHE A 115 -0.01 -8.54 -9.09
C PHE A 115 -1.43 -8.68 -8.55
N SER A 116 -2.29 -9.47 -9.21
CA SER A 116 -3.66 -9.71 -8.72
C SER A 116 -3.65 -10.46 -7.40
N SER A 117 -2.82 -11.50 -7.28
CA SER A 117 -2.66 -12.27 -6.04
C SER A 117 -2.13 -11.39 -4.92
N LEU A 118 -1.11 -10.56 -5.20
CA LEU A 118 -0.58 -9.60 -4.25
C LEU A 118 -1.65 -8.61 -3.76
N ALA A 119 -2.44 -8.03 -4.68
CA ALA A 119 -3.51 -7.11 -4.33
C ALA A 119 -4.57 -7.77 -3.43
N LEU A 120 -5.01 -8.97 -3.77
CA LEU A 120 -5.97 -9.74 -2.98
C LEU A 120 -5.42 -10.06 -1.58
N ILE A 121 -4.19 -10.57 -1.50
CA ILE A 121 -3.54 -10.87 -0.21
C ILE A 121 -3.44 -9.61 0.64
N TRP A 122 -3.07 -8.47 0.05
CA TRP A 122 -2.92 -7.21 0.78
C TRP A 122 -4.24 -6.68 1.33
N ILE A 123 -5.32 -6.73 0.53
CA ILE A 123 -6.67 -6.36 0.96
C ILE A 123 -7.17 -7.30 2.06
N ILE A 124 -7.10 -8.62 1.83
CA ILE A 124 -7.63 -9.63 2.75
C ILE A 124 -6.89 -9.57 4.08
N SER A 125 -5.56 -9.56 4.06
CA SER A 125 -4.75 -9.49 5.29
C SER A 125 -5.04 -8.22 6.09
N THR A 126 -5.17 -7.07 5.42
CA THR A 126 -5.51 -5.80 6.08
C THR A 126 -6.91 -5.82 6.69
N TYR A 127 -7.89 -6.35 5.96
CA TYR A 127 -9.26 -6.51 6.46
C TYR A 127 -9.31 -7.45 7.67
N LEU A 128 -8.64 -8.60 7.60
CA LEU A 128 -8.56 -9.55 8.71
C LEU A 128 -7.86 -8.95 9.93
N GLY A 129 -6.79 -8.18 9.72
CA GLY A 129 -6.09 -7.45 10.77
C GLY A 129 -7.00 -6.43 11.45
N TYR A 130 -7.70 -5.61 10.67
CA TYR A 130 -8.66 -4.63 11.18
C TYR A 130 -9.82 -5.30 11.96
N LYS A 131 -10.40 -6.37 11.40
CA LYS A 131 -11.48 -7.14 12.04
C LYS A 131 -11.02 -7.75 13.37
N SER A 132 -9.78 -8.25 13.44
CA SER A 132 -9.21 -8.83 14.67
C SER A 132 -9.06 -7.77 15.77
N ILE A 133 -8.59 -6.58 15.41
CA ILE A 133 -8.45 -5.45 16.35
C ILE A 133 -9.84 -4.99 16.84
N LYS A 134 -10.81 -4.84 15.93
CA LYS A 134 -12.18 -4.41 16.26
C LYS A 134 -12.91 -5.44 17.13
N GLY A 135 -12.68 -6.73 16.89
CA GLY A 135 -13.26 -7.84 17.66
C GLY A 135 -12.57 -8.15 18.98
N GLY A 136 -11.64 -7.30 19.44
CA GLY A 136 -10.94 -7.49 20.72
C GLY A 136 -10.00 -8.70 20.77
N LYS A 137 -9.74 -9.37 19.64
CA LYS A 137 -8.84 -10.53 19.53
C LYS A 137 -7.38 -10.06 19.50
N ILE A 138 -6.98 -9.26 20.47
CA ILE A 138 -5.58 -8.85 20.66
C ILE A 138 -4.90 -10.00 21.40
N ARG A 139 -4.49 -11.05 20.67
CA ARG A 139 -3.51 -11.97 21.21
C ARG A 139 -2.23 -11.17 21.42
N HIS A 140 -1.81 -11.03 22.67
CA HIS A 140 -0.44 -10.64 23.00
C HIS A 140 0.48 -11.67 22.35
N PHE A 141 0.99 -11.37 21.15
CA PHE A 141 2.19 -12.03 20.63
C PHE A 141 3.40 -11.44 21.35
N GLU A 142 3.43 -11.68 22.67
CA GLU A 142 4.60 -11.60 23.53
C GLU A 142 4.72 -12.98 24.17
N CYS A 143 5.29 -13.92 23.42
CA CYS A 143 5.90 -15.13 23.96
C CYS A 143 6.87 -15.65 22.90
N LEU A 144 8.13 -15.23 23.05
CA LEU A 144 9.38 -16.00 22.98
C LEU A 144 10.54 -14.99 23.08
#